data_AF-A0A0N4VXM4-F1
#
_entry.id   AF-A0A0N4VXM4-F1
#
_cell.length_a   1.000
_cell.length_b   1.000
_cell.length_c   1.000
_cell.angle_alpha   90.00
_cell.angle_beta   90.00
_cell.angle_gamma   90.00
#
_symmetry.space_group_name_H-M   'P 1'
#
loop_
_entity.id
_entity.type
_entity.pdbx_description
1 polymer ?
#
loop_
_entity_poly.entity_id
_entity_poly.type
_entity_poly.pdbx_seq_one_letter_code
_entity_poly.pdbx_strand_id
1 'polypeptide(L)'
;MLVSRFANPLVGYSYGVQKVARMASSIAHTVKVADHIEKTRAKALLGGGQKRIDTQHARGKLTARERIELLLDKDTFREYDMFAEHTCTDFNMQKQKVS
;
A
#
# COMPACT_ATOMS: atom_id res chain seq x y z
N MET A 1 -50.70 -5.00 -45.13
CA MET A 1 -50.61 -6.34 -44.51
C MET A 1 -49.25 -6.95 -44.85
N LEU A 2 -48.66 -7.67 -43.90
CA LEU A 2 -47.40 -8.45 -43.95
C LEU A 2 -46.08 -7.70 -43.73
N VAL A 3 -45.74 -7.50 -42.46
CA VAL A 3 -44.37 -7.31 -41.98
C VAL A 3 -43.72 -8.70 -41.88
N SER A 4 -42.66 -8.97 -42.63
CA SER A 4 -41.85 -10.17 -42.43
C SER A 4 -40.41 -9.96 -42.90
N ARG A 5 -39.47 -10.50 -42.10
CA ARG A 5 -38.04 -10.70 -42.34
C ARG A 5 -37.08 -9.63 -41.79
N PHE A 6 -36.98 -9.57 -40.47
CA PHE A 6 -35.68 -9.33 -39.82
C PHE A 6 -35.04 -10.70 -39.53
N ALA A 7 -33.98 -11.03 -40.24
CA ALA A 7 -33.07 -12.11 -39.89
C ALA A 7 -31.65 -11.63 -40.25
N ASN A 8 -30.92 -11.12 -39.26
CA ASN A 8 -29.47 -10.98 -39.35
C ASN A 8 -28.87 -11.87 -38.26
N PRO A 9 -27.90 -12.74 -38.59
CA PRO A 9 -27.46 -13.81 -37.71
C PRO A 9 -26.51 -13.28 -36.64
N LEU A 10 -26.80 -13.70 -35.42
CA LEU A 10 -25.94 -13.83 -34.23
C LEU A 10 -24.44 -13.58 -34.47
N VAL A 11 -24.00 -12.32 -34.37
CA VAL A 11 -22.62 -12.02 -33.98
C VAL A 11 -22.57 -12.11 -32.45
N GLY A 12 -22.16 -13.27 -31.97
CA GLY A 12 -21.98 -13.55 -30.55
C GLY A 12 -20.83 -12.74 -29.97
N TYR A 13 -21.16 -11.61 -29.33
CA TYR A 13 -20.28 -11.01 -28.34
C TYR A 13 -20.38 -11.86 -27.06
N SER A 14 -19.44 -12.79 -26.88
CA SER A 14 -19.19 -13.42 -25.59
C SER A 14 -18.59 -12.37 -24.65
N TYR A 15 -19.44 -11.54 -24.06
CA TYR A 15 -19.08 -10.83 -22.84
C TYR A 15 -18.91 -11.89 -21.75
N GLY A 16 -17.67 -12.32 -21.58
CA GLY A 16 -17.27 -13.16 -20.46
C GLY A 16 -17.76 -12.48 -19.19
N VAL A 17 -18.75 -13.08 -18.55
CA VAL A 17 -19.09 -12.76 -17.18
C VAL A 17 -17.87 -13.15 -16.37
N GLN A 18 -16.94 -12.20 -16.14
CA GLN A 18 -15.93 -12.38 -15.12
C GLN A 18 -16.69 -12.74 -13.85
N LYS A 19 -16.56 -13.99 -13.42
CA LYS A 19 -17.06 -14.46 -12.12
C LYS A 19 -16.47 -13.55 -11.06
N VAL A 20 -17.24 -12.55 -10.62
CA VAL A 20 -16.92 -11.81 -9.40
C VAL A 20 -17.26 -12.78 -8.27
N ALA A 21 -16.32 -13.69 -7.98
CA ALA A 21 -16.29 -14.35 -6.69
C ALA A 21 -16.11 -13.24 -5.66
N ARG A 22 -17.22 -12.75 -5.10
CA ARG A 22 -17.19 -12.08 -3.81
C ARG A 22 -16.68 -13.12 -2.83
N MET A 23 -15.36 -13.25 -2.71
CA MET A 23 -14.74 -14.09 -1.71
C MET A 23 -15.23 -13.54 -0.37
N ALA A 24 -16.11 -14.28 0.31
CA ALA A 24 -16.41 -14.00 1.69
C ALA A 24 -15.06 -13.92 2.42
N SER A 25 -14.75 -12.77 3.03
CA SER A 25 -13.49 -12.55 3.74
C SER A 25 -13.45 -13.54 4.90
N SER A 26 -12.78 -14.67 4.70
CA SER A 26 -12.62 -15.67 5.74
C SER A 26 -11.79 -15.08 6.88
N ILE A 27 -11.98 -15.59 8.09
CA ILE A 27 -11.17 -15.21 9.27
C ILE A 27 -9.67 -15.35 8.94
N ALA A 28 -9.29 -16.35 8.15
CA ALA A 28 -7.91 -16.52 7.69
C ALA A 28 -7.40 -15.35 6.83
N HIS A 29 -8.26 -14.76 5.98
CA HIS A 29 -7.88 -13.60 5.18
C HIS A 29 -7.69 -12.35 6.05
N THR A 30 -8.58 -12.12 7.02
CA THR A 30 -8.46 -10.96 7.92
C THR A 30 -7.20 -11.02 8.79
N VAL A 31 -6.83 -12.21 9.29
CA VAL A 31 -5.58 -12.39 10.04
C VAL A 31 -4.36 -12.10 9.16
N LYS A 32 -4.33 -12.63 7.92
CA LYS A 32 -3.22 -12.37 6.99
C LYS A 32 -3.05 -10.88 6.68
N VAL A 33 -4.14 -10.14 6.52
CA VAL A 33 -4.11 -8.69 6.27
C VAL A 33 -3.56 -7.95 7.50
N ALA A 34 -4.01 -8.30 8.71
CA ALA A 34 -3.50 -7.71 9.94
C ALA A 34 -1.99 -7.94 10.10
N ASP A 35 -1.53 -9.18 9.91
CA ASP A 35 -0.10 -9.51 9.95
C ASP A 35 0.72 -8.73 8.93
N HIS A 36 0.17 -8.51 7.74
CA HIS A 36 0.81 -7.71 6.71
C HIS A 36 0.94 -6.24 7.13
N ILE A 37 -0.11 -5.65 7.69
CA ILE A 37 -0.10 -4.27 8.18
C ILE A 37 0.95 -4.10 9.28
N GLU A 38 1.01 -4.99 10.27
CA GLU A 38 2.00 -4.89 11.35
C GLU A 38 3.44 -5.03 10.84
N LYS A 39 3.69 -5.93 9.89
CA LYS A 39 5.02 -6.06 9.25
C LYS A 39 5.41 -4.80 8.49
N THR A 40 4.48 -4.19 7.76
CA THR A 40 4.73 -2.95 7.03
C THR A 40 4.96 -1.78 7.99
N ARG A 41 4.20 -1.70 9.09
CA ARG A 41 4.41 -0.71 10.17
C ARG A 41 5.79 -0.84 10.79
N ALA A 42 6.23 -2.06 11.12
CA ALA A 42 7.55 -2.28 11.70
C ALA A 42 8.68 -1.81 10.77
N LYS A 43 8.54 -2.00 9.45
CA LYS A 43 9.48 -1.49 8.45
C LYS A 43 9.46 0.04 8.40
N ALA A 44 8.28 0.64 8.36
CA ALA A 44 8.13 2.10 8.32
C ALA A 44 8.70 2.82 9.54
N LEU A 45 8.63 2.19 10.71
CA LEU A 45 9.27 2.69 11.92
C LEU A 45 10.81 2.70 11.81
N LEU A 46 11.41 1.68 11.20
CA LEU A 46 12.85 1.63 10.91
C LEU A 46 13.25 2.60 9.79
N GLY A 47 12.33 2.93 8.87
CA GLY A 47 12.53 3.87 7.77
C GLY A 47 13.78 3.56 6.96
N GLY A 48 14.75 4.48 6.96
CA GLY A 48 16.02 4.34 6.23
C GLY A 48 16.92 3.16 6.66
N GLY A 49 16.52 2.40 7.68
CA GLY A 49 17.20 1.23 8.22
C GLY A 49 18.22 1.57 9.32
N GLN A 50 18.56 0.57 10.14
CA GLN A 50 19.41 0.73 11.33
C GLN A 50 20.72 1.47 11.03
N LYS A 51 21.41 1.11 9.93
CA LYS A 51 22.66 1.76 9.51
C LYS A 51 22.54 3.28 9.38
N ARG A 52 21.41 3.79 8.86
CA ARG A 52 21.19 5.23 8.69
C ARG A 52 20.84 5.91 10.01
N ILE A 53 20.09 5.22 10.89
CA ILE A 53 19.80 5.67 12.26
C ILE A 53 21.13 5.85 13.02
N ASP A 54 21.96 4.81 13.04
CA ASP A 54 23.26 4.83 13.72
C ASP A 54 24.16 5.97 13.21
N THR A 55 24.15 6.20 11.89
CA THR A 55 24.92 7.30 11.27
C THR A 55 24.42 8.68 11.72
N GLN A 56 23.11 8.86 11.95
CA GLN A 56 22.59 10.13 12.49
C GLN A 56 23.00 10.32 13.94
N HIS A 57 22.83 9.27 14.77
CA HIS A 57 23.21 9.32 16.18
C HIS A 57 24.72 9.52 16.38
N ALA A 58 25.56 8.88 15.57
CA ALA A 58 27.01 9.10 15.57
C ALA A 58 27.40 10.55 15.25
N ARG A 59 26.54 11.29 14.56
CA ARG A 59 26.71 12.74 14.28
C ARG A 59 26.11 13.63 15.36
N GLY A 60 25.62 13.07 16.47
CA GLY A 60 24.93 13.80 17.52
C GLY A 60 23.55 14.33 17.11
N LYS A 61 22.93 13.73 16.08
CA LYS A 61 21.62 14.17 15.57
C LYS A 61 20.54 13.15 15.90
N LEU A 62 19.38 13.65 16.29
CA LEU A 62 18.16 12.86 16.43
C LEU A 62 17.58 12.49 15.06
N THR A 63 16.90 11.35 14.99
CA THR A 63 16.05 10.94 13.86
C THR A 63 14.83 11.86 13.73
N ALA A 64 14.09 11.75 12.62
CA ALA A 64 12.90 12.58 12.42
C ALA A 64 11.83 12.33 13.50
N ARG A 65 11.56 11.08 13.86
CA ARG A 65 10.57 10.73 14.89
C ARG A 65 11.01 11.12 16.30
N GLU A 66 12.27 10.91 16.64
CA GLU A 66 12.83 11.37 17.93
C GLU A 66 12.68 12.88 18.13
N ARG A 67 12.79 13.68 17.06
CA ARG A 67 12.56 15.13 17.14
C ARG A 67 11.09 15.47 17.39
N ILE A 68 10.17 14.73 16.78
CA ILE A 68 8.73 14.91 16.98
C ILE A 68 8.37 14.56 18.43
N GLU A 69 8.88 13.44 18.94
CA GLU A 69 8.67 12.99 20.33
C GLU A 69 9.24 13.96 21.36
N LEU A 70 10.36 14.64 21.04
CA LEU A 70 10.92 15.68 21.91
C LEU A 70 10.08 16.96 21.91
N LEU A 71 9.44 17.29 20.79
CA LEU A 71 8.72 18.54 20.59
C LEU A 71 7.27 18.47 21.14
N LEU A 72 6.63 17.32 21.02
CA LEU A 72 5.22 17.14 21.33
C LEU A 72 5.01 16.50 22.71
N ASP A 73 3.85 16.74 23.30
CA ASP A 73 3.44 16.05 24.51
C ASP A 73 3.29 14.54 24.25
N LYS A 74 3.63 13.74 25.27
CA LYS A 74 3.56 12.28 25.19
C LYS A 74 2.15 11.83 24.78
N ASP A 75 2.11 10.83 23.90
CA ASP A 75 0.89 10.18 23.40
C ASP A 75 -0.08 11.10 22.61
N THR A 76 0.36 12.30 22.20
CA THR A 76 -0.47 13.21 21.38
C THR A 76 -0.25 13.08 19.88
N PHE A 77 0.92 12.58 19.45
CA PHE A 77 1.27 12.52 18.04
C PHE A 77 0.40 11.51 17.27
N ARG A 78 -0.13 11.94 16.11
CA ARG A 78 -0.87 11.11 15.17
C ARG A 78 -0.24 11.24 13.78
N GLU A 79 0.36 10.15 13.31
CA GLU A 79 1.06 10.10 12.02
C GLU A 79 0.07 9.89 10.87
N TYR A 80 0.22 10.71 9.82
CA TYR A 80 -0.45 10.51 8.55
C TYR A 80 0.53 9.94 7.53
N ASP A 81 0.01 9.21 6.54
CA ASP A 81 0.77 8.74 5.37
C ASP A 81 2.02 7.90 5.68
N MET A 82 2.00 7.14 6.78
CA MET A 82 3.11 6.26 7.22
C MET A 82 3.58 5.27 6.14
N PHE A 83 2.70 4.87 5.23
CA PHE A 83 3.01 3.90 4.16
C PHE A 83 3.21 4.55 2.79
N ALA A 84 3.36 5.88 2.73
CA ALA A 84 3.56 6.58 1.48
C ALA A 84 4.94 6.23 0.88
N GLU A 85 4.93 5.82 -0.38
CA GLU A 85 6.13 5.56 -1.16
C GLU A 85 6.13 6.45 -2.40
N HIS A 86 7.32 6.77 -2.91
CA HIS A 86 7.43 7.44 -4.19
C HIS A 86 6.98 6.52 -5.35
N THR A 87 6.42 7.12 -6.40
CA THR A 87 6.05 6.43 -7.64
C THR A 87 7.06 6.65 -8.77
N CYS A 88 8.13 7.41 -8.52
CA CYS A 88 9.19 7.69 -9.50
C CYS A 88 9.89 6.42 -9.99
N THR A 89 10.02 6.29 -11.31
CA THR A 89 10.69 5.17 -12.01
C THR A 89 12.04 5.55 -12.62
N ASP A 90 12.39 6.84 -12.61
CA ASP A 90 13.65 7.31 -13.19
C ASP A 90 14.85 6.89 -12.35
N PHE A 91 16.05 6.87 -12.94
CA PHE A 91 17.33 6.61 -12.26
C PHE A 91 17.39 5.30 -11.44
N ASN A 92 16.64 4.27 -11.84
CA ASN A 92 16.50 3.01 -11.10
C ASN A 92 15.84 3.15 -9.72
N MET A 93 15.13 4.25 -9.46
CA MET A 93 14.47 4.52 -8.18
C MET A 93 13.39 3.48 -7.83
N GLN A 94 12.80 2.80 -8.82
CA GLN A 94 11.84 1.72 -8.58
C GLN A 94 12.41 0.57 -7.73
N LYS A 95 13.74 0.39 -7.69
CA LYS A 95 14.41 -0.62 -6.86
C LYS A 95 14.66 -0.14 -5.43
N GLN A 96 14.55 1.16 -5.16
CA GLN A 96 14.90 1.80 -3.90
C GLN A 96 13.65 2.27 -3.16
N LYS A 97 12.79 1.32 -2.79
CA LYS A 97 11.62 1.59 -1.98
C LYS A 97 11.99 1.57 -0.50
N VAL A 98 11.71 2.68 0.18
CA VAL A 98 11.82 2.81 1.62
C VAL A 98 10.44 3.20 2.11
N SER A 99 9.77 2.28 2.79
CA SER A 99 8.56 2.54 3.56
C SER A 99 8.97 2.68 5.01
#